data_AF-A2BYP6-F1
#
_entry.id   AF-A2BYP6-F1
#
_cell.length_a   1.000
_cell.length_b   1.000
_cell.length_c   1.000
_cell.angle_alpha   90.00
_cell.angle_beta   90.00
_cell.angle_gamma   90.00
#
_symmetry.space_group_name_H-M   'P 1'
#
loop_
_entity.id
_entity.type
_entity.pdbx_description
1 polymer ?
#
loop_
_entity_poly.entity_id
_entity_poly.type
_entity_poly.pdbx_seq_one_letter_code
_entity_poly.pdbx_strand_id
1 'polypeptide(L)'
;MLNYLTIVFIILIIFFLVIYKKKYIFKALDKKKSYPIKEIHNKNKRLSSLKKSKNIYYQHNFNNYSEFQKKNLRENMSRLFKGGTVDKLKALNIAEELADKSTLPILRKGLKDMNLQVVERSALLIRKFT
;
A
#
# COMPACT_ATOMS: atom_id res chain seq x y z
N MET A 1 -4.12 -55.21 23.27
CA MET A 1 -5.26 -54.93 22.36
C MET A 1 -5.49 -53.44 22.36
N LEU A 2 -5.46 -52.78 21.20
CA LEU A 2 -5.81 -51.36 21.15
C LEU A 2 -7.30 -51.23 21.51
N ASN A 3 -7.61 -50.48 22.56
CA ASN A 3 -9.00 -50.20 22.90
C ASN A 3 -9.63 -49.40 21.76
N TYR A 4 -10.90 -49.70 21.46
CA TYR A 4 -11.68 -48.98 20.44
C TYR A 4 -11.61 -47.45 20.64
N LEU A 5 -11.66 -47.00 21.90
CA LEU A 5 -11.48 -45.59 22.27
C LEU A 5 -10.14 -45.02 21.79
N THR A 6 -9.04 -45.77 21.92
CA THR A 6 -7.70 -45.35 21.49
C THR A 6 -7.65 -45.11 19.97
N ILE A 7 -8.31 -45.97 19.18
CA ILE A 7 -8.39 -45.83 17.73
C ILE A 7 -9.19 -44.57 17.36
N VAL A 8 -10.32 -44.33 18.03
CA VAL A 8 -11.15 -43.14 17.82
C VAL A 8 -10.37 -41.85 18.12
N PHE A 9 -9.58 -41.81 19.20
CA PHE A 9 -8.76 -40.64 19.54
C PHE A 9 -7.69 -40.34 18.49
N ILE A 10 -7.03 -41.36 17.93
CA ILE A 10 -6.00 -41.18 16.90
C ILE A 10 -6.61 -40.55 15.63
N ILE A 11 -7.79 -41.03 15.21
CA ILE A 11 -8.50 -40.49 14.04
C ILE A 11 -8.87 -39.02 14.27
N LEU A 12 -9.36 -38.68 15.47
CA LEU A 12 -9.69 -37.32 15.86
C LEU A 12 -8.48 -36.38 15.79
N ILE A 13 -7.32 -36.79 16.28
CA ILE A 13 -6.08 -35.99 16.25
C ILE A 13 -5.65 -35.70 14.80
N ILE A 14 -5.69 -36.71 13.92
CA ILE A 14 -5.35 -36.54 12.50
C ILE A 14 -6.34 -35.58 11.83
N PHE A 15 -7.63 -35.72 12.11
CA PHE A 15 -8.67 -34.84 11.57
C PHE A 15 -8.48 -33.37 11.98
N PHE A 16 -8.16 -33.13 13.26
CA PHE A 16 -7.86 -31.78 13.77
C PHE A 16 -6.63 -31.16 13.10
N LEU A 17 -5.55 -31.93 12.89
CA LEU A 17 -4.34 -31.46 12.21
C LEU A 17 -4.60 -31.03 10.77
N VAL A 18 -5.44 -31.77 10.03
CA VAL A 18 -5.81 -31.43 8.64
C VAL A 18 -6.59 -30.13 8.57
N ILE A 19 -7.60 -29.95 9.44
CA ILE A 19 -8.41 -28.72 9.49
C ILE A 19 -7.56 -27.52 9.90
N TYR A 20 -6.69 -27.68 10.89
CA TYR A 20 -5.84 -26.60 11.39
C TYR A 20 -4.86 -26.10 10.33
N LYS A 21 -4.21 -27.01 9.58
CA LYS A 21 -3.34 -26.63 8.44
C LYS A 21 -4.10 -25.89 7.34
N LYS A 22 -5.31 -26.33 7.00
CA LYS A 22 -6.15 -25.68 5.98
C LYS A 22 -6.44 -24.22 6.35
N LYS A 23 -6.81 -23.93 7.60
CA LYS A 23 -7.08 -22.56 8.08
C LYS A 23 -5.85 -21.64 7.99
N TYR A 24 -4.64 -22.17 8.20
CA TYR A 24 -3.39 -21.40 8.10
C TYR A 24 -3.04 -21.07 6.64
N ILE A 25 -3.27 -22.00 5.71
CA ILE A 25 -3.03 -21.80 4.27
C ILE A 25 -4.05 -20.81 3.68
N PHE A 26 -5.33 -20.89 4.06
CA PHE A 26 -6.36 -19.96 3.57
C PHE A 26 -6.15 -18.51 4.05
N LYS A 27 -5.64 -18.30 5.28
CA LYS A 27 -5.26 -16.96 5.77
C LYS A 27 -4.17 -16.27 4.94
N ALA A 28 -3.32 -17.01 4.24
CA ALA A 28 -2.31 -16.44 3.35
C ALA A 28 -2.90 -16.00 1.99
N LEU A 29 -3.97 -16.66 1.53
CA LEU A 29 -4.65 -16.34 0.27
C LEU A 29 -5.66 -15.19 0.41
N ASP A 30 -6.29 -15.03 1.58
CA ASP A 30 -7.23 -13.93 1.88
C ASP A 30 -6.59 -12.54 1.90
N LYS A 31 -5.26 -12.43 1.78
CA LYS A 31 -4.56 -11.14 1.66
C LYS A 31 -4.58 -10.54 0.25
N LYS A 32 -5.04 -11.28 -0.77
CA LYS A 32 -5.40 -10.67 -2.05
C LYS A 32 -6.80 -10.06 -1.93
N LYS A 33 -6.85 -8.81 -1.47
CA LYS A 33 -7.96 -7.91 -1.82
C LYS A 33 -7.97 -7.78 -3.35
N SER A 34 -8.71 -8.65 -4.01
CA SER A 34 -9.25 -8.37 -5.34
C SER A 34 -10.18 -7.18 -5.16
N TYR A 35 -9.72 -5.99 -5.53
CA TYR A 35 -10.63 -4.90 -5.80
C TYR A 35 -11.60 -5.40 -6.88
N PRO A 36 -12.93 -5.31 -6.67
CA PRO A 36 -13.83 -5.50 -7.79
C PRO A 36 -13.55 -4.34 -8.74
N ILE A 37 -12.95 -4.65 -9.89
CA ILE A 37 -12.98 -3.77 -11.05
C ILE A 37 -14.46 -3.62 -11.39
N LYS A 38 -15.07 -2.53 -10.90
CA LYS A 38 -16.34 -2.06 -11.45
C LYS A 38 -16.04 -1.64 -12.88
N GLU A 39 -16.44 -2.47 -13.83
CA GLU A 39 -16.66 -2.03 -15.20
C GLU A 39 -17.70 -0.92 -15.18
N ILE A 40 -17.23 0.32 -15.29
CA ILE A 40 -18.07 1.48 -15.52
C ILE A 40 -18.18 1.63 -17.04
N HIS A 41 -19.12 0.91 -17.64
CA HIS A 41 -19.67 1.31 -18.94
C HIS A 41 -20.53 2.56 -18.70
N ASN A 42 -19.94 3.75 -18.82
CA ASN A 42 -20.73 4.99 -18.77
C ASN A 42 -20.81 5.62 -20.16
N LYS A 43 -22.04 5.59 -20.68
CA LYS A 43 -22.50 6.26 -21.89
C LYS A 43 -22.09 7.73 -21.88
N ASN A 44 -21.54 8.16 -23.01
CA ASN A 44 -21.42 9.54 -23.43
C ASN A 44 -22.75 10.30 -23.23
N LYS A 45 -22.79 11.25 -22.29
CA LYS A 45 -23.59 12.47 -22.47
C LYS A 45 -23.14 13.59 -21.53
N ARG A 46 -22.52 14.59 -22.16
CA ARG A 46 -22.56 16.03 -21.87
C ARG A 46 -22.70 16.44 -20.39
N LEU A 47 -21.66 17.08 -19.87
CA LEU A 47 -21.80 18.50 -19.51
C LEU A 47 -20.43 19.20 -19.50
N SER A 48 -20.29 20.12 -20.43
CA SER A 48 -19.33 21.21 -20.45
C SER A 48 -19.34 21.97 -19.13
N SER A 49 -18.16 22.17 -18.52
CA SER A 49 -17.74 23.31 -17.67
C SER A 49 -16.88 22.90 -16.45
N LEU A 50 -15.67 22.37 -16.66
CA LEU A 50 -14.62 22.56 -15.66
C LEU A 50 -13.33 22.99 -16.34
N LYS A 51 -13.06 24.28 -16.17
CA LYS A 51 -11.76 24.97 -16.08
C LYS A 51 -10.59 24.16 -16.61
N LYS A 52 -9.96 24.68 -17.68
CA LYS A 52 -8.59 24.38 -18.11
C LYS A 52 -7.67 24.26 -16.89
N SER A 53 -7.48 23.06 -16.34
CA SER A 53 -6.34 22.81 -15.48
C SER A 53 -5.15 22.79 -16.44
N LYS A 54 -4.17 23.66 -16.18
CA LYS A 54 -2.86 23.52 -16.80
C LYS A 54 -2.47 22.06 -16.62
N ASN A 55 -2.27 21.32 -17.71
CA ASN A 55 -1.67 19.99 -17.68
C ASN A 55 -0.26 20.17 -17.13
N ILE A 56 -0.12 20.17 -15.80
CA ILE A 56 1.16 20.01 -15.13
C ILE A 56 1.50 18.56 -15.43
N TYR A 57 2.21 18.35 -16.53
CA TYR A 57 2.66 17.03 -16.90
C TYR A 57 3.49 16.49 -15.73
N TYR A 58 3.09 15.31 -15.27
CA TYR A 58 3.83 14.57 -14.25
C TYR A 58 5.28 14.44 -14.72
N GLN A 59 6.15 15.21 -14.08
CA GLN A 59 7.57 15.21 -14.40
C GLN A 59 8.20 14.07 -13.60
N HIS A 60 7.97 12.85 -14.08
CA HIS A 60 8.63 11.67 -13.56
C HIS A 60 10.09 11.73 -13.99
N ASN A 61 10.96 12.24 -13.12
CA ASN A 61 12.38 11.95 -13.28
C ASN A 61 12.54 10.45 -13.08
N PHE A 62 12.72 9.73 -14.19
CA PHE A 62 12.98 8.30 -14.17
C PHE A 62 14.33 8.07 -13.53
N ASN A 63 14.33 7.85 -12.22
CA ASN A 63 15.52 7.38 -11.53
C ASN A 63 15.74 5.90 -11.89
N ASN A 64 17.00 5.56 -12.20
CA ASN A 64 17.43 4.23 -12.65
C ASN A 64 17.47 3.19 -11.51
N TYR A 65 16.47 3.22 -10.62
CA TYR A 65 16.33 2.24 -9.56
C TYR A 65 15.69 0.96 -10.08
N SER A 66 16.31 -0.18 -9.75
CA SER A 66 15.66 -1.48 -9.89
C SER A 66 14.40 -1.57 -9.01
N GLU A 67 13.47 -2.45 -9.36
CA GLU A 67 12.25 -2.65 -8.56
C GLU A 67 12.55 -3.08 -7.11
N PHE A 68 13.64 -3.82 -6.90
CA PHE A 68 14.14 -4.18 -5.57
C PHE A 68 14.57 -2.96 -4.76
N GLN A 69 15.35 -2.06 -5.36
CA GLN A 69 15.78 -0.82 -4.71
C GLN A 69 14.59 0.09 -4.39
N LYS A 70 13.65 0.26 -5.34
CA LYS A 70 12.41 1.02 -5.10
C LYS A 70 11.62 0.44 -3.93
N LYS A 71 11.51 -0.89 -3.85
CA LYS A 71 10.86 -1.57 -2.72
C LYS A 71 11.56 -1.24 -1.39
N ASN A 72 12.88 -1.39 -1.32
CA ASN A 72 13.64 -1.09 -0.10
C ASN A 72 13.49 0.39 0.32
N LEU A 73 13.56 1.32 -0.64
CA LEU A 73 13.35 2.75 -0.38
C LEU A 73 11.94 3.03 0.15
N ARG A 74 10.89 2.39 -0.40
CA ARG A 74 9.51 2.52 0.10
C ARG A 74 9.34 1.98 1.51
N GLU A 75 9.98 0.85 1.83
CA GLU A 75 9.98 0.29 3.18
C GLU A 75 10.69 1.22 4.18
N ASN A 76 11.84 1.75 3.80
CA ASN A 76 12.57 2.74 4.61
C ASN A 76 11.78 4.02 4.81
N MET A 77 11.18 4.55 3.74
CA MET A 77 10.28 5.71 3.79
C MET A 77 9.13 5.47 4.77
N SER A 78 8.45 4.33 4.67
CA SER A 78 7.34 3.96 5.56
C SER A 78 7.77 3.84 7.03
N ARG A 79 8.97 3.31 7.29
CA ARG A 79 9.54 3.22 8.64
C ARG A 79 9.84 4.60 9.21
N LEU A 80 10.53 5.45 8.45
CA LEU A 80 10.88 6.81 8.85
C LEU A 80 9.65 7.68 9.09
N PHE A 81 8.59 7.51 8.30
CA PHE A 81 7.36 8.31 8.44
C PHE A 81 6.59 8.06 9.76
N LYS A 82 6.90 6.96 10.47
CA LYS A 82 6.36 6.68 11.82
C LYS A 82 7.14 7.40 12.93
N GLY A 83 8.31 7.96 12.62
CA GLY A 83 9.18 8.64 13.59
C GLY A 83 8.76 10.07 13.87
N GLY A 84 9.71 10.86 14.38
CA GLY A 84 9.51 12.28 14.66
C GLY A 84 9.48 13.14 13.40
N THR A 85 9.35 14.46 13.57
CA THR A 85 9.36 15.42 12.44
C THR A 85 10.58 15.27 11.54
N VAL A 86 11.77 15.09 12.13
CA VAL A 86 13.02 14.93 11.37
C VAL A 86 12.98 13.68 10.49
N ASP A 87 12.49 12.56 11.01
CA ASP A 87 12.40 11.31 10.26
C ASP A 87 11.34 11.39 9.17
N LYS A 88 10.21 12.05 9.45
CA LYS A 88 9.17 12.33 8.45
C LYS A 88 9.73 13.18 7.30
N LEU A 89 10.51 14.22 7.58
CA LEU A 89 11.16 15.01 6.54
C LEU A 89 12.16 14.17 5.71
N LYS A 90 12.94 13.29 6.34
CA LYS A 90 13.78 12.32 5.62
C LYS A 90 12.95 11.40 4.73
N ALA A 91 11.82 10.91 5.21
CA ALA A 91 10.90 10.10 4.42
C ALA A 91 10.34 10.87 3.20
N LEU A 92 10.05 12.16 3.36
CA LEU A 92 9.61 13.01 2.24
C LEU A 92 10.71 13.23 1.20
N ASN A 93 11.98 13.31 1.61
CA ASN A 93 13.10 13.36 0.66
C ASN A 93 13.21 12.06 -0.15
N ILE A 94 13.00 10.89 0.48
CA ILE A 94 12.95 9.61 -0.24
C ILE A 94 11.78 9.59 -1.23
N ALA A 95 10.65 10.21 -0.89
CA ALA A 95 9.51 10.30 -1.81
C ALA A 95 9.83 11.13 -3.04
N GLU A 96 10.50 12.27 -2.84
CA GLU A 96 10.97 13.16 -3.91
C GLU A 96 11.98 12.47 -4.80
N GLU A 97 12.92 11.73 -4.21
CA GLU A 97 13.90 10.93 -4.91
C GLU A 97 13.26 9.77 -5.68
N LEU A 98 12.28 9.07 -5.12
CA LEU A 98 11.60 7.99 -5.84
C LEU A 98 10.74 8.53 -6.99
N ALA A 99 10.20 9.75 -6.85
CA ALA A 99 9.29 10.40 -7.78
C ALA A 99 8.12 9.50 -8.25
N ASP A 100 7.73 8.49 -7.47
CA ASP A 100 6.80 7.43 -7.86
C ASP A 100 5.42 7.63 -7.20
N LYS A 101 4.35 7.45 -7.97
CA LYS A 101 2.95 7.47 -7.49
C LYS A 101 2.69 6.52 -6.33
N SER A 102 3.47 5.44 -6.20
CA SER A 102 3.37 4.50 -5.07
C SER A 102 3.64 5.15 -3.70
N THR A 103 4.26 6.34 -3.66
CA THR A 103 4.52 7.12 -2.43
C THR A 103 3.31 7.96 -1.98
N LEU A 104 2.32 8.19 -2.84
CA LEU A 104 1.14 9.03 -2.56
C LEU A 104 0.39 8.67 -1.26
N PRO A 105 0.21 7.40 -0.87
CA PRO A 105 -0.47 7.06 0.38
C PRO A 105 0.24 7.62 1.62
N ILE A 106 1.57 7.69 1.61
CA ILE A 106 2.34 8.26 2.72
C ILE A 106 2.26 9.79 2.68
N LEU A 107 2.40 10.41 1.50
CA LEU A 107 2.26 11.86 1.36
C LEU A 107 0.89 12.35 1.86
N ARG A 108 -0.19 11.62 1.56
CA ARG A 108 -1.55 11.92 2.07
C ARG A 108 -1.67 11.82 3.58
N LYS A 109 -0.83 11.00 4.24
CA LYS A 109 -0.75 10.99 5.72
C LYS A 109 -0.04 12.25 6.23
N GLY A 110 0.98 12.73 5.51
CA GLY A 110 1.68 13.97 5.87
C GLY A 110 0.83 15.23 5.81
N LEU A 111 -0.23 15.24 5.00
CA LEU A 111 -1.24 16.32 5.04
C LEU A 111 -2.01 16.41 6.37
N LYS A 112 -1.98 15.35 7.18
CA LYS A 112 -2.64 15.28 8.49
C LYS A 112 -1.65 15.43 9.64
N ASP A 113 -0.40 15.80 9.35
CA ASP A 113 0.62 16.00 10.38
C ASP A 113 0.37 17.29 11.18
N MET A 114 0.83 17.31 12.43
CA MET A 114 0.78 18.52 13.25
C MET A 114 1.88 19.52 12.86
N ASN A 115 2.98 19.04 12.29
CA ASN A 115 4.09 19.89 11.89
C ASN A 115 3.84 20.52 10.51
N LEU A 116 3.80 21.85 10.47
CA LEU A 116 3.53 22.62 9.25
C LEU A 116 4.50 22.28 8.09
N GLN A 117 5.79 22.11 8.37
CA GLN A 117 6.78 21.81 7.32
C GLN A 117 6.51 20.45 6.66
N VAL A 118 6.08 19.46 7.44
CA VAL A 118 5.71 18.14 6.91
C VAL A 118 4.47 18.25 6.01
N VAL A 119 3.48 19.05 6.42
CA VAL A 119 2.26 19.29 5.65
C VAL A 119 2.57 19.97 4.32
N GLU A 120 3.30 21.09 4.35
CA GLU A 120 3.66 21.88 3.17
C GLU A 120 4.47 21.06 2.17
N ARG A 121 5.51 20.36 2.65
CA ARG A 121 6.37 19.51 1.81
C ARG A 121 5.54 18.37 1.20
N SER A 122 4.65 17.75 1.97
CA SER A 122 3.77 16.69 1.46
C SER A 122 2.81 17.20 0.37
N ALA A 123 2.20 18.38 0.57
CA ALA A 123 1.31 18.99 -0.41
C ALA A 123 2.06 19.34 -1.71
N LEU A 124 3.27 19.90 -1.59
CA LEU A 124 4.12 20.23 -2.73
C LEU A 124 4.47 18.98 -3.55
N LEU A 125 4.86 17.88 -2.88
CA LEU A 125 5.18 16.62 -3.56
C LEU A 125 3.95 15.99 -4.21
N ILE A 126 2.78 16.01 -3.56
CA ILE A 126 1.52 15.53 -4.18
C ILE A 126 1.23 16.30 -5.46
N ARG A 127 1.36 17.64 -5.43
CA ARG A 127 1.14 18.49 -6.60
C ARG A 127 2.13 18.19 -7.74
N LYS A 128 3.37 17.79 -7.44
CA LYS A 128 4.31 17.34 -8.47
C LYS A 128 3.89 15.99 -9.08
N PHE A 129 3.19 15.15 -8.33
CA PHE A 129 2.84 13.78 -8.72
C PHE A 129 1.45 13.63 -9.36
N THR A 130 0.60 14.66 -9.29
CA THR A 130 -0.79 14.69 -9.80
C THR A 130 -0.98 15.74 -10.88
#